data_AF-A0A353R9D2-F1
#
_entry.id   AF-A0A353R9D2-F1
#
_cell.length_a   1.000
_cell.length_b   1.000
_cell.length_c   1.000
_cell.angle_alpha   90.00
_cell.angle_beta   90.00
_cell.angle_gamma   90.00
#
_symmetry.space_group_name_H-M   'P 1'
#
loop_
_entity.id
_entity.type
_entity.pdbx_description
1 polymer ?
#
loop_
_entity_poly.entity_id
_entity_poly.type
_entity_poly.pdbx_seq_one_letter_code
_entity_poly.pdbx_strand_id
1 'polypeptide(L)'
;EAVGLVFATQILHGFFYGISTPLLWAMIADVADYSEWKNSRRATAIIFSAMIFGLKAGLSIGGALVAGILASYGYSEQLAVQSAETVNGIKLSLSI
;
A
#
# COMPACT_ATOMS: atom_id res chain seq x y z
N GLU A 1 3.80 -10.46 26.51
CA GLU A 1 2.89 -9.30 26.53
C GLU A 1 2.76 -8.56 25.20
N ALA A 2 3.84 -8.37 24.41
CA ALA A 2 3.76 -7.65 23.12
C ALA A 2 2.83 -8.26 22.05
N VAL A 3 2.63 -9.58 22.04
CA VAL A 3 1.78 -10.27 21.03
C VAL A 3 0.33 -9.80 21.08
N GLY A 4 -0.23 -9.58 22.29
CA GLY A 4 -1.59 -9.06 22.43
C GLY A 4 -1.74 -7.64 21.88
N LEU A 5 -0.71 -6.81 22.07
CA LEU A 5 -0.67 -5.45 21.51
C LEU A 5 -0.64 -5.48 19.97
N VAL A 6 0.15 -6.39 19.36
CA VAL A 6 0.22 -6.55 17.90
C VAL A 6 -1.15 -6.90 17.32
N PHE A 7 -1.90 -7.81 17.96
CA PHE A 7 -3.24 -8.15 17.50
C PHE A 7 -4.22 -6.98 17.70
N ALA A 8 -4.16 -6.29 18.84
CA ALA A 8 -5.02 -5.15 19.09
C ALA A 8 -4.78 -4.01 18.07
N THR A 9 -3.52 -3.69 17.77
CA THR A 9 -3.19 -2.67 16.76
C THR A 9 -3.59 -3.11 15.36
N GLN A 10 -3.44 -4.40 15.01
CA GLN A 10 -3.90 -4.87 13.69
C GLN A 10 -5.42 -4.90 13.54
N ILE A 11 -6.16 -5.22 14.60
CA ILE A 11 -7.63 -5.17 14.56
C ILE A 11 -8.08 -3.72 14.36
N LEU A 12 -7.49 -2.77 15.11
CA LEU A 12 -7.77 -1.35 14.94
C LEU A 12 -7.41 -0.87 13.53
N HIS A 13 -6.21 -1.18 13.05
CA HIS A 13 -5.78 -0.85 11.70
C HIS A 13 -6.74 -1.43 10.65
N GLY A 14 -7.08 -2.72 10.74
CA GLY A 14 -8.02 -3.38 9.84
C GLY A 14 -9.42 -2.76 9.85
N PHE A 15 -9.91 -2.31 11.00
CA PHE A 15 -11.19 -1.61 11.11
C PHE A 15 -11.19 -0.29 10.32
N PHE A 16 -10.18 0.57 10.52
CA PHE A 16 -10.07 1.83 9.78
C PHE A 16 -9.82 1.60 8.30
N TYR A 17 -8.96 0.64 7.96
CA TYR A 17 -8.64 0.29 6.57
C TYR A 17 -9.86 -0.28 5.82
N GLY A 18 -10.71 -1.03 6.52
CA GLY A 18 -11.96 -1.56 6.00
C GLY A 18 -13.00 -0.48 5.67
N ILE A 19 -12.94 0.69 6.31
CA ILE A 19 -13.81 1.83 6.02
C ILE A 19 -13.20 2.71 4.91
N SER A 20 -11.90 2.99 4.97
CA SER A 20 -11.24 3.89 4.02
C SER A 20 -11.20 3.32 2.60
N THR A 21 -11.00 2.01 2.46
CA THR A 21 -10.91 1.34 1.15
C THR A 21 -12.20 1.50 0.32
N PRO A 22 -13.39 1.12 0.79
CA PRO A 22 -14.62 1.31 0.01
C PRO A 22 -14.95 2.79 -0.23
N LEU A 23 -14.62 3.67 0.71
CA LEU A 23 -14.81 5.12 0.52
C LEU A 23 -13.98 5.65 -0.65
N LEU A 24 -12.70 5.24 -0.74
CA LEU A 24 -11.83 5.59 -1.86
C LEU A 24 -12.45 5.18 -3.20
N TRP A 25 -12.93 3.94 -3.30
CA TRP A 25 -13.56 3.43 -4.52
C TRP A 25 -14.86 4.16 -4.88
N ALA A 26 -15.68 4.52 -3.87
CA ALA A 26 -16.88 5.32 -4.08
C ALA A 26 -16.54 6.72 -4.63
N MET A 27 -15.55 7.39 -4.06
CA MET A 27 -15.11 8.72 -4.53
C MET A 27 -14.64 8.71 -5.99
N ILE A 28 -14.01 7.62 -6.43
CA ILE A 28 -13.58 7.47 -7.84
C ILE A 28 -14.79 7.30 -8.77
N ALA A 29 -15.81 6.56 -8.34
CA ALA A 29 -17.06 6.44 -9.07
C ALA A 29 -17.78 7.81 -9.17
N ASP A 30 -17.84 8.57 -8.08
CA ASP A 30 -18.43 9.91 -8.07
C ASP A 30 -17.73 10.87 -9.07
N VAL A 31 -16.40 10.77 -9.20
CA VAL A 31 -15.64 11.54 -10.21
C VAL A 31 -16.00 11.11 -11.64
N ALA A 32 -16.22 9.82 -11.87
CA ALA A 32 -16.64 9.31 -13.17
C ALA A 32 -18.03 9.81 -13.54
N ASP A 33 -18.98 9.76 -12.60
CA ASP A 33 -20.35 10.23 -12.78
C ASP A 33 -20.39 11.75 -13.00
N TYR A 34 -19.61 12.51 -12.22
CA TYR A 34 -19.48 13.97 -12.40
C TYR A 34 -18.90 14.33 -13.77
N SER A 35 -17.91 13.58 -14.26
CA SER A 35 -17.34 13.77 -15.59
C SER A 35 -18.36 13.51 -16.69
N GLU A 36 -19.18 12.46 -16.55
CA GLU A 36 -20.25 12.17 -17.50
C GLU A 36 -21.33 13.25 -17.48
N TRP A 37 -21.77 13.69 -16.30
CA TRP A 37 -22.74 14.78 -16.15
C TRP A 37 -22.26 16.07 -16.83
N LYS A 38 -21.00 16.46 -16.60
CA LYS A 38 -20.45 17.71 -17.13
C LYS A 38 -20.16 17.65 -18.63
N ASN A 39 -19.67 16.51 -19.13
CA ASN A 39 -19.20 16.39 -20.51
C ASN A 39 -20.18 15.66 -21.45
N SER A 40 -21.32 15.16 -20.91
CA SER A 40 -22.30 14.35 -21.65
C SER A 40 -21.69 13.17 -22.41
N ARG A 41 -20.57 12.66 -21.91
CA ARG A 41 -19.82 11.55 -22.52
C ARG A 41 -19.38 10.60 -21.42
N ARG A 42 -19.71 9.33 -21.58
CA ARG A 42 -19.34 8.28 -20.63
C ARG A 42 -17.83 7.99 -20.70
N ALA A 43 -17.10 8.36 -19.64
CA ALA A 43 -15.64 8.23 -19.57
C ALA A 43 -15.16 7.31 -18.43
N THR A 44 -16.07 6.56 -17.81
CA THR A 44 -15.82 5.67 -16.66
C THR A 44 -14.61 4.75 -16.89
N ALA A 45 -14.56 4.06 -18.04
CA ALA A 45 -13.49 3.10 -18.32
C ALA A 45 -12.09 3.74 -18.37
N ILE A 46 -11.98 4.97 -18.88
CA ILE A 46 -10.70 5.70 -18.97
C ILE A 46 -10.25 6.12 -17.58
N ILE A 47 -11.17 6.63 -16.75
CA ILE A 47 -10.88 7.06 -15.38
C ILE A 47 -10.41 5.89 -14.52
N PHE A 48 -11.13 4.77 -14.55
CA PHE A 48 -10.74 3.56 -13.82
C PHE A 48 -9.40 3.00 -14.32
N SER A 49 -9.15 3.04 -15.64
CA SER A 49 -7.87 2.58 -16.20
C SER A 49 -6.69 3.44 -15.74
N ALA A 50 -6.82 4.77 -15.76
CA ALA A 50 -5.79 5.69 -15.29
C ALA A 50 -5.49 5.52 -13.80
N MET A 51 -6.53 5.32 -12.99
CA MET A 51 -6.38 5.05 -11.56
C MET A 51 -5.68 3.70 -11.30
N ILE A 52 -6.06 2.60 -11.97
CA ILE A 52 -5.38 1.31 -11.79
C ILE A 52 -3.91 1.41 -12.21
N PHE A 53 -3.62 2.14 -13.29
CA PHE A 53 -2.25 2.41 -13.70
C PHE A 53 -1.47 3.13 -12.60
N GLY A 54 -2.02 4.21 -12.04
CA GLY A 54 -1.41 4.94 -10.92
C GLY A 54 -1.18 4.06 -9.69
N LEU A 55 -2.16 3.22 -9.33
CA LEU A 55 -2.05 2.27 -8.22
C LEU A 55 -0.92 1.26 -8.46
N LYS A 56 -0.86 0.65 -9.64
CA LYS A 56 0.20 -0.31 -9.98
C LYS A 56 1.57 0.35 -10.02
N ALA A 57 1.69 1.54 -10.59
CA ALA A 57 2.93 2.30 -10.60
C ALA A 57 3.40 2.61 -9.18
N GLY A 58 2.49 3.08 -8.31
CA GLY A 58 2.77 3.33 -6.90
C GLY A 58 3.24 2.08 -6.15
N LEU A 59 2.55 0.95 -6.34
CA LEU A 59 2.95 -0.34 -5.75
C LEU A 59 4.32 -0.80 -6.23
N SER A 60 4.62 -0.65 -7.53
CA SER A 60 5.93 -1.00 -8.08
C SER A 60 7.05 -0.13 -7.51
N ILE A 61 6.84 1.19 -7.43
CA ILE A 61 7.83 2.12 -6.87
C ILE A 61 8.03 1.85 -5.37
N GLY A 62 6.94 1.67 -4.61
CA GLY A 62 7.01 1.36 -3.19
C GLY A 62 7.72 0.04 -2.91
N GLY A 63 7.39 -1.01 -3.67
CA GLY A 63 8.05 -2.31 -3.57
C GLY A 63 9.54 -2.24 -3.91
N ALA A 64 9.91 -1.51 -4.96
CA ALA A 64 11.31 -1.29 -5.32
C ALA A 64 12.07 -0.52 -4.24
N LEU A 65 11.45 0.48 -3.62
CA LEU A 65 12.04 1.25 -2.53
C LEU A 65 12.30 0.37 -1.30
N VAL A 66 11.33 -0.44 -0.89
CA VAL A 66 11.49 -1.38 0.23
C VAL A 66 12.59 -2.40 -0.07
N ALA A 67 12.61 -2.97 -1.28
CA ALA A 67 13.67 -3.89 -1.70
C ALA A 67 15.05 -3.21 -1.68
N GLY A 68 15.15 -1.96 -2.11
CA GLY A 68 16.38 -1.17 -2.07
C GLY A 68 16.88 -0.92 -0.64
N ILE A 69 15.96 -0.60 0.29
CA ILE A 69 16.29 -0.44 1.71
C ILE A 69 16.83 -1.75 2.27
N LEU A 70 16.14 -2.87 2.04
CA LEU A 70 16.59 -4.19 2.50
C LEU A 70 17.96 -4.57 1.93
N ALA A 71 18.20 -4.29 0.64
CA ALA A 71 19.49 -4.52 0.00
C ALA A 71 20.61 -3.67 0.64
N SER A 72 20.33 -2.41 1.01
CA SER A 72 21.31 -1.55 1.70
C SER A 72 21.71 -2.07 3.08
N TYR A 73 20.79 -2.75 3.78
CA TYR A 73 21.04 -3.42 5.05
C TYR A 73 21.64 -4.83 4.90
N GLY A 74 22.01 -5.24 3.68
CA GLY A 74 22.67 -6.52 3.40
C GLY A 74 21.74 -7.73 3.51
N TYR A 75 20.43 -7.56 3.33
CA TYR A 75 19.49 -8.68 3.32
C TYR A 75 19.82 -9.70 2.23
N SER A 76 20.03 -10.97 2.63
CA SER A 76 20.27 -12.09 1.72
C SER A 76 19.40 -13.29 2.12
N GLU A 77 18.46 -13.66 1.26
CA GLU A 77 17.57 -14.81 1.46
C GLU A 77 18.32 -16.16 1.57
N GLN A 78 19.57 -16.23 1.10
CA GLN A 78 20.41 -17.43 1.15
C GLN A 78 21.02 -17.68 2.54
N LEU A 79 21.04 -16.68 3.41
CA LEU A 79 21.55 -16.81 4.77
C LEU A 79 20.49 -17.42 5.69
N ALA A 80 20.85 -18.52 6.38
CA ALA A 80 19.98 -19.12 7.40
C ALA A 80 19.77 -18.21 8.61
N VAL A 81 20.73 -17.32 8.90
CA VAL A 81 20.66 -16.33 9.97
C VAL A 81 21.16 -14.99 9.44
N GLN A 82 20.32 -13.95 9.54
CA GLN A 82 20.68 -12.59 9.15
C GLN A 82 21.54 -11.91 10.22
N SER A 83 22.35 -10.92 9.83
CA SER A 83 23.11 -10.11 10.78
C SER A 83 22.17 -9.32 11.70
N ALA A 84 22.64 -8.96 12.91
CA ALA A 84 21.86 -8.16 13.85
C ALA A 84 21.49 -6.79 13.27
N GLU A 85 22.36 -6.21 12.44
CA GLU A 85 22.12 -4.95 11.72
C GLU A 85 20.99 -5.09 10.69
N THR A 86 21.03 -6.16 9.89
CA THR A 86 19.98 -6.48 8.90
C THR A 86 18.62 -6.69 9.57
N VAL A 87 18.58 -7.40 10.70
CA VAL A 87 17.35 -7.61 11.48
C VAL A 87 16.80 -6.29 12.02
N ASN A 88 17.67 -5.38 12.45
CA ASN A 88 17.25 -4.05 12.89
C ASN A 88 16.71 -3.22 11.71
N GLY A 89 17.38 -3.27 10.55
CA GLY A 89 16.91 -2.63 9.32
C GLY A 89 15.52 -3.12 8.88
N ILE A 90 15.24 -4.43 8.97
CA ILE A 90 13.91 -4.99 8.70
C ILE A 90 12.85 -4.42 9.64
N LYS A 91 13.13 -4.36 10.95
CA LYS A 91 12.20 -3.81 11.95
C LYS A 91 11.92 -2.33 11.72
N LEU A 92 12.95 -1.56 11.37
CA LEU A 92 12.83 -0.14 11.05
C LEU A 92 11.97 0.05 9.79
N SER A 93 12.20 -0.76 8.76
CA SER A 93 11.44 -0.71 7.49
C SER A 93 9.95 -1.03 7.66
N LEU A 94 9.59 -1.76 8.72
CA LEU A 94 8.20 -2.04 9.09
C LEU A 94 7.58 -0.96 10.00
N SER A 95 8.43 -0.20 10.71
CA SER A 95 8.00 0.82 11.68
C SER A 95 7.80 2.20 11.04
N ILE A 96 8.33 2.40 9.83
CA ILE A 96 8.12 3.58 8.98
C ILE A 96 6.97 3.27 8.02
#